data_AF-A0A957PG05-F1
#
_entry.id   AF-A0A957PG05-F1
#
_cell.length_a   1.000
_cell.length_b   1.000
_cell.length_c   1.000
_cell.angle_alpha   90.00
_cell.angle_beta   90.00
_cell.angle_gamma   90.00
#
_symmetry.space_group_name_H-M   'P 1'
#
loop_
_entity.id
_entity.type
_entity.pdbx_description
1 polymer ?
#
loop_
_entity_poly.entity_id
_entity_poly.type
_entity_poly.pdbx_seq_one_letter_code
_entity_poly.pdbx_strand_id
1 'polypeptide(L)'
;MKYEHAMHYAQRLANPTLARLFGENIGRLGEDVQEPAPGEKMGSSDMGNVSQIVPSIHPYVTIAPPGTGGHTPEFAQASISSWGDQALIRSAKAMAMTAVDLVTQPQLMQQAKDEFSDMVDFDAPWRKRRFFHK
;
A
#
# COMPACT_ATOMS: atom_id res chain seq x y z
N MET A 1 -25.92 1.33 27.10
CA MET A 1 -25.63 1.34 25.65
C MET A 1 -24.21 0.82 25.48
N LYS A 2 -24.03 -0.46 25.10
CA LYS A 2 -22.69 -1.00 24.83
C LYS A 2 -22.32 -0.54 23.43
N TYR A 3 -21.34 0.36 23.32
CA TYR A 3 -20.70 0.62 22.04
C TYR A 3 -19.89 -0.62 21.69
N GLU A 4 -20.43 -1.49 20.84
CA GLU A 4 -19.59 -2.43 20.12
C GLU A 4 -18.74 -1.58 19.17
N HIS A 5 -17.45 -1.44 19.49
CA HIS A 5 -16.50 -0.74 18.63
C HIS A 5 -16.52 -1.38 17.24
N ALA A 6 -17.10 -0.66 16.28
CA ALA A 6 -16.90 -0.91 14.86
C ALA A 6 -15.38 -0.95 14.58
N MET A 7 -14.98 -1.82 13.64
CA MET A 7 -13.58 -2.12 13.35
C MET A 7 -12.77 -0.84 13.09
N HIS A 8 -11.82 -0.54 13.97
CA HIS A 8 -10.87 0.55 13.77
C HIS A 8 -9.92 0.23 12.61
N TYR A 9 -9.43 1.28 11.93
CA TYR A 9 -8.36 1.14 10.96
C TYR A 9 -7.12 0.56 11.65
N ALA A 10 -6.68 -0.61 11.19
CA ALA A 10 -5.48 -1.24 11.70
C ALA A 10 -4.23 -0.49 11.21
N GLN A 11 -3.09 -0.71 11.88
CA GLN A 11 -1.82 -0.23 11.37
C GLN A 11 -1.54 -0.82 9.98
N ARG A 12 -0.92 -0.02 9.12
CA ARG A 12 -0.56 -0.43 7.76
C ARG A 12 0.79 -1.13 7.78
N LEU A 13 0.80 -2.38 7.34
CA LEU A 13 2.01 -3.17 7.18
C LEU A 13 2.44 -3.13 5.71
N ALA A 14 3.57 -2.47 5.43
CA ALA A 14 4.14 -2.43 4.09
C ALA A 14 5.10 -3.61 3.92
N ASN A 15 4.76 -4.56 3.06
CA ASN A 15 5.61 -5.73 2.81
C ASN A 15 6.91 -5.27 2.08
N PRO A 16 8.11 -5.55 2.63
CA PRO A 16 9.37 -5.05 2.08
C PRO A 16 9.65 -5.49 0.64
N THR A 17 9.44 -6.77 0.32
CA THR A 17 9.63 -7.30 -1.03
C THR A 17 8.71 -6.61 -2.03
N LEU A 18 7.42 -6.49 -1.71
CA LEU A 18 6.46 -5.82 -2.58
C LEU A 18 6.81 -4.32 -2.78
N ALA A 19 7.20 -3.63 -1.70
CA ALA A 19 7.54 -2.21 -1.73
C ALA A 19 8.77 -1.97 -2.62
N ARG A 20 9.81 -2.79 -2.45
CA ARG A 20 11.03 -2.75 -3.26
C ARG A 20 10.72 -2.99 -4.74
N LEU A 21 9.97 -4.04 -5.07
CA LEU A 21 9.63 -4.36 -6.47
C LEU A 21 8.81 -3.24 -7.12
N PHE A 22 7.82 -2.70 -6.41
CA PHE A 22 7.06 -1.56 -6.92
C PHE A 22 7.94 -0.32 -7.12
N GLY A 23 8.83 -0.02 -6.16
CA GLY A 23 9.79 1.07 -6.25
C GLY A 23 10.73 0.94 -7.46
N GLU A 24 11.36 -0.23 -7.62
CA GLU A 24 12.22 -0.52 -8.79
C GLU A 24 11.46 -0.37 -10.11
N ASN A 25 10.23 -0.89 -10.18
CA ASN A 25 9.42 -0.86 -11.39
C ASN A 25 8.90 0.54 -11.73
N ILE A 26 8.47 1.33 -10.75
CA ILE A 26 8.04 2.71 -10.99
C ILE A 26 9.23 3.63 -11.29
N GLY A 27 10.40 3.36 -10.70
CA GLY A 27 11.66 4.03 -11.02
C GLY A 27 12.08 3.81 -12.47
N ARG A 28 11.93 2.60 -13.01
CA ARG A 28 12.15 2.29 -14.44
C ARG A 28 11.19 3.05 -15.37
N LEU A 29 10.06 3.52 -14.86
CA LEU A 29 9.08 4.32 -15.59
C LEU A 29 9.31 5.84 -15.45
N GLY A 30 10.41 6.24 -14.78
CA GLY A 30 10.86 7.62 -14.70
C GLY A 30 10.39 8.39 -13.46
N GLU A 31 9.76 7.72 -12.48
CA GLU A 31 9.46 8.35 -11.19
C GLU A 31 10.70 8.35 -10.28
N ASP A 32 10.88 9.41 -9.49
CA ASP A 32 11.87 9.45 -8.43
C ASP A 32 11.28 8.80 -7.16
N VAL A 33 11.95 7.77 -6.64
CA VAL A 33 11.44 6.96 -5.52
C VAL A 33 12.08 7.44 -4.23
N GLN A 34 11.24 7.87 -3.31
CA GLN A 34 11.64 8.36 -1.99
C GLN A 34 11.09 7.41 -0.92
N GLU A 35 11.94 7.05 0.03
CA GLU A 35 11.49 6.38 1.24
C GLU A 35 10.81 7.39 2.18
N PRO A 36 9.73 7.01 2.88
CA PRO A 36 9.07 7.90 3.82
C PRO A 36 10.03 8.32 4.93
N ALA A 37 9.97 9.59 5.31
CA ALA A 37 10.81 10.10 6.40
C ALA A 37 10.42 9.43 7.74
N PRO A 38 11.36 9.23 8.67
CA PRO A 38 11.04 8.72 9.99
C PRO A 38 9.94 9.55 10.68
N GLY A 39 8.83 8.92 11.06
CA GLY A 39 7.71 9.59 11.70
C GLY A 39 6.75 10.32 10.75
N GLU A 40 6.93 10.18 9.43
CA GLU A 40 5.98 10.67 8.45
C GLU A 40 4.60 10.04 8.67
N LYS A 41 3.58 10.89 8.79
CA LYS A 41 2.22 10.45 9.09
C LYS A 41 1.59 9.87 7.84
N MET A 42 1.59 8.54 7.76
CA MET A 42 0.78 7.83 6.77
C MET A 42 -0.70 7.99 7.11
N GLY A 43 -1.55 8.28 6.11
CA GLY A 43 -2.99 8.51 6.31
C GLY A 43 -3.70 7.31 6.94
N SER A 44 -4.91 7.54 7.47
CA SER A 44 -5.78 6.47 7.98
C SER A 44 -6.52 5.80 6.82
N SER A 45 -6.45 4.47 6.70
CA SER A 45 -7.06 3.72 5.60
C SER A 45 -7.38 2.28 6.01
N ASP A 46 -8.47 1.75 5.45
CA ASP A 46 -8.88 0.34 5.51
C ASP A 46 -7.85 -0.63 4.90
N MET A 47 -6.93 -0.14 4.06
CA MET A 47 -5.77 -0.90 3.62
C MET A 47 -4.92 -1.40 4.79
N GLY A 48 -4.96 -0.69 5.93
CA GLY A 48 -4.41 -1.18 7.18
C GLY A 48 -4.98 -2.54 7.57
N ASN A 49 -6.30 -2.72 7.49
CA ASN A 49 -6.97 -3.99 7.78
C ASN A 49 -6.62 -5.08 6.76
N VAL A 50 -6.55 -4.75 5.46
CA VAL A 50 -6.14 -5.72 4.42
C VAL A 50 -4.70 -6.18 4.63
N SER A 51 -3.79 -5.26 4.97
CA SER A 51 -2.38 -5.55 5.23
C SER A 51 -2.13 -6.45 6.44
N GLN A 52 -3.16 -6.71 7.25
CA GLN A 52 -3.11 -7.71 8.31
C GLN A 52 -3.39 -9.13 7.75
N ILE A 53 -4.08 -9.27 6.63
CA ILE A 53 -4.58 -10.57 6.16
C ILE A 53 -3.70 -11.13 5.04
N VAL A 54 -3.13 -10.27 4.20
CA VAL A 54 -2.30 -10.65 3.05
C VAL A 54 -1.10 -9.71 2.89
N PRO A 55 0.03 -10.17 2.31
CA PRO A 55 1.12 -9.29 1.91
C PRO A 55 0.59 -8.13 1.07
N SER A 56 0.85 -6.89 1.51
CA SER A 56 0.24 -5.68 0.92
C SER A 56 1.22 -4.52 0.91
N ILE A 57 0.96 -3.54 0.04
CA ILE A 57 1.61 -2.22 0.02
C ILE A 57 0.57 -1.14 -0.23
N HIS A 58 0.92 0.11 0.09
CA HIS A 58 0.12 1.28 -0.27
C HIS A 58 1.04 2.45 -0.62
N PRO A 59 1.62 2.44 -1.83
CA PRO A 59 2.51 3.50 -2.28
C PRO A 59 1.74 4.81 -2.49
N TYR A 60 2.44 5.93 -2.35
CA TYR A 60 1.97 7.24 -2.77
C TYR A 60 2.74 7.64 -4.03
N VAL A 61 2.02 8.11 -5.04
CA VAL A 61 2.61 8.59 -6.30
C VAL A 61 2.20 10.04 -6.51
N THR A 62 3.18 10.89 -6.78
CA THR A 62 3.00 12.35 -6.83
C THR A 62 2.20 12.77 -8.05
N ILE A 63 1.12 13.51 -7.81
CA ILE A 63 0.26 14.08 -8.86
C ILE A 63 0.12 15.61 -8.75
N ALA A 64 0.71 16.22 -7.73
CA ALA A 64 0.56 17.62 -7.41
C ALA A 64 1.91 18.22 -6.95
N PRO A 65 2.11 19.54 -7.07
CA PRO A 65 3.32 20.19 -6.60
C PRO A 65 3.59 19.96 -5.11
N PRO A 66 4.86 19.96 -4.66
CA PRO A 66 5.20 19.87 -3.25
C PRO A 66 4.45 20.89 -2.40
N GLY A 67 3.97 20.46 -1.22
CA GLY A 67 3.17 21.30 -0.33
C GLY A 67 1.66 21.30 -0.62
N THR A 68 1.20 20.66 -1.70
CA THR A 68 -0.24 20.46 -1.93
C THR A 68 -0.77 19.40 -0.97
N GLY A 69 -1.61 19.81 -0.02
CA GLY A 69 -2.20 18.89 0.95
C GLY A 69 -3.21 17.93 0.30
N GLY A 70 -3.28 16.71 0.81
CA GLY A 70 -4.42 15.84 0.51
C GLY A 70 -5.72 16.46 1.04
N HIS A 71 -6.87 16.05 0.49
CA HIS A 71 -8.20 16.55 0.88
C HIS A 71 -8.44 18.05 0.62
N THR A 72 -7.70 18.68 -0.29
CA THR A 72 -7.95 20.08 -0.69
C THR A 72 -8.53 20.17 -2.11
N PRO A 73 -9.19 21.29 -2.48
CA PRO A 73 -9.64 21.52 -3.85
C PRO A 73 -8.50 21.47 -4.88
N GLU A 74 -7.31 21.93 -4.52
CA GLU A 74 -6.14 21.91 -5.40
C GLU A 74 -5.71 20.48 -5.72
N PHE A 75 -5.71 19.58 -4.73
CA PHE A 75 -5.42 18.17 -4.96
C PHE A 75 -6.49 17.49 -5.82
N ALA A 76 -7.77 17.88 -5.66
CA ALA A 76 -8.85 17.39 -6.51
C ALA A 76 -8.70 17.86 -7.98
N GLN A 77 -8.21 19.08 -8.22
CA GLN A 77 -7.87 19.53 -9.57
C GLN A 77 -6.66 18.78 -10.12
N ALA A 78 -5.65 18.52 -9.29
CA ALA A 78 -4.48 17.75 -9.67
C ALA A 78 -4.83 16.32 -10.10
N SER A 79 -5.81 15.67 -9.46
CA SER A 79 -6.21 14.29 -9.78
C SER A 79 -6.92 14.11 -11.12
N ILE A 80 -7.36 15.20 -11.76
CA ILE A 80 -7.94 15.19 -13.12
C ILE A 80 -7.04 15.89 -14.14
N SER A 81 -5.80 16.20 -13.75
CA SER A 81 -4.82 16.86 -14.62
C SER A 81 -4.10 15.84 -15.51
N SER A 82 -3.47 16.33 -16.58
CA SER A 82 -2.62 15.49 -17.44
C SER A 82 -1.44 14.88 -16.68
N TRP A 83 -0.95 15.51 -15.60
CA TRP A 83 0.06 14.91 -14.74
C TRP A 83 -0.54 13.75 -13.92
N GLY A 84 -1.72 13.94 -13.34
CA GLY A 84 -2.48 12.89 -12.66
C GLY A 84 -2.72 11.67 -13.55
N ASP A 85 -3.14 11.88 -14.80
CA ASP A 85 -3.35 10.80 -15.77
C ASP A 85 -2.06 10.03 -16.06
N GLN A 86 -0.94 10.74 -16.27
CA GLN A 86 0.35 10.10 -16.53
C GLN A 86 0.85 9.30 -15.32
N ALA A 87 0.71 9.85 -14.11
CA ALA A 87 1.05 9.18 -12.88
C ALA A 87 0.20 7.93 -12.66
N LEU A 88 -1.11 7.98 -12.98
CA LEU A 88 -2.01 6.83 -12.94
C LEU A 88 -1.51 5.72 -13.88
N ILE A 89 -1.17 6.06 -15.13
CA ILE A 89 -0.68 5.07 -16.10
C ILE A 89 0.66 4.46 -15.65
N ARG A 90 1.59 5.27 -15.12
CA ARG A 90 2.86 4.76 -14.58
C ARG A 90 2.64 3.84 -13.37
N SER A 91 1.76 4.24 -12.45
CA SER A 91 1.40 3.44 -11.27
C SER A 91 0.78 2.09 -11.67
N ALA A 92 -0.15 2.09 -12.64
CA ALA A 92 -0.78 0.88 -13.13
C ALA A 92 0.23 -0.08 -13.79
N LYS A 93 1.15 0.47 -14.59
CA LYS A 93 2.25 -0.32 -15.19
C LYS A 93 3.18 -0.88 -14.12
N ALA A 94 3.61 -0.08 -13.15
CA ALA A 94 4.47 -0.54 -12.06
C ALA A 94 3.80 -1.67 -11.25
N MET A 95 2.52 -1.54 -10.94
CA MET A 95 1.75 -2.58 -10.27
C MET A 95 1.68 -3.88 -11.10
N ALA A 96 1.45 -3.77 -12.41
CA ALA A 96 1.43 -4.93 -13.30
C ALA A 96 2.82 -5.60 -13.41
N MET A 97 3.88 -4.81 -13.51
CA MET A 97 5.27 -5.32 -13.53
C MET A 97 5.61 -6.05 -12.23
N THR A 98 5.23 -5.51 -11.07
CA THR A 98 5.40 -6.17 -9.78
C THR A 98 4.66 -7.50 -9.71
N ALA A 99 3.43 -7.57 -10.25
CA ALA A 99 2.69 -8.82 -10.34
C ALA A 99 3.40 -9.85 -11.25
N VAL A 100 3.94 -9.41 -12.38
CA VAL A 100 4.73 -10.26 -13.28
C VAL A 100 5.98 -10.78 -12.57
N ASP A 101 6.73 -9.94 -11.87
CA ASP A 101 7.92 -10.36 -11.11
C ASP A 101 7.58 -11.46 -10.12
N LEU A 102 6.50 -11.29 -9.35
CA LEU A 102 6.04 -12.28 -8.36
C LEU A 102 5.60 -13.62 -8.98
N VAL A 103 4.88 -13.57 -10.10
CA VAL A 103 4.36 -14.77 -10.77
C VAL A 103 5.47 -15.52 -11.51
N THR A 104 6.45 -14.82 -12.05
CA THR A 104 7.55 -15.42 -12.84
C THR A 104 8.74 -15.86 -11.99
N GLN A 105 8.87 -15.35 -10.76
CA GLN A 105 9.97 -15.65 -9.85
C GLN A 105 9.42 -16.19 -8.51
N PRO A 106 9.19 -17.51 -8.39
CA PRO A 106 8.59 -18.12 -7.20
C PRO A 106 9.32 -17.78 -5.89
N GLN A 107 10.62 -17.51 -5.95
CA GLN A 107 11.44 -17.12 -4.80
C GLN A 107 10.99 -15.76 -4.22
N LEU A 108 10.62 -14.79 -5.07
CA LEU A 108 10.12 -13.48 -4.63
C LEU A 108 8.75 -13.61 -3.94
N MET A 109 7.88 -14.47 -4.48
CA MET A 109 6.59 -14.78 -3.86
C MET A 109 6.77 -15.46 -2.49
N GLN A 110 7.75 -16.36 -2.37
CA GLN A 110 8.06 -17.00 -1.09
C GLN A 110 8.60 -15.97 -0.08
N GLN A 111 9.56 -15.14 -0.50
CA GLN A 111 10.12 -14.09 0.34
C GLN A 111 9.04 -13.13 0.86
N ALA A 112 8.12 -12.69 -0.01
CA ALA A 112 7.02 -11.82 0.41
C ALA A 112 6.10 -12.48 1.45
N LYS A 113 5.88 -13.80 1.36
CA LYS A 113 5.08 -14.55 2.35
C LYS A 113 5.81 -14.73 3.67
N ASP A 114 7.12 -15.00 3.63
CA ASP A 114 7.95 -15.16 4.81
C ASP A 114 8.02 -13.84 5.59
N GLU A 115 8.35 -12.74 4.90
CA GLU A 115 8.37 -11.39 5.48
C GLU A 115 7.00 -11.01 6.08
N PHE A 116 5.90 -11.31 5.37
CA PHE A 116 4.57 -11.06 5.91
C PHE A 116 4.29 -11.86 7.19
N SER A 117 4.76 -13.11 7.24
CA SER A 117 4.56 -13.97 8.41
C SER A 117 5.31 -13.44 9.64
N ASP A 118 6.48 -12.85 9.44
CA ASP A 118 7.27 -12.22 10.50
C ASP A 118 6.65 -10.88 10.98
N MET A 119 5.96 -10.17 10.09
CA MET A 119 5.33 -8.87 10.40
C MET A 119 4.01 -9.00 11.17
N VAL A 120 3.35 -10.15 11.10
CA VAL A 120 1.98 -10.34 11.57
C VAL A 120 1.90 -11.20 12.83
N ASP A 121 1.22 -10.66 13.84
CA ASP A 121 0.76 -11.47 14.98
C ASP A 121 -0.51 -12.26 14.58
N PHE A 122 -0.32 -13.54 14.27
CA PHE A 122 -1.42 -14.46 13.96
C PHE A 122 -2.24 -14.88 15.19
N ASP A 123 -1.71 -14.71 16.39
CA ASP A 123 -2.37 -15.05 17.64
C ASP A 123 -3.23 -13.92 18.21
N ALA A 124 -3.14 -12.73 17.60
CA ALA A 124 -3.89 -11.55 17.99
C ALA A 124 -5.39 -11.87 18.21
N PRO A 125 -5.97 -11.52 19.39
CA PRO A 125 -7.32 -11.94 19.78
C PRO A 125 -8.43 -11.56 18.79
N TRP A 126 -8.25 -10.48 18.03
CA TRP A 126 -9.23 -9.99 17.06
C TRP A 126 -9.33 -10.88 15.81
N ARG A 127 -8.28 -11.64 15.45
CA ARG A 127 -8.29 -12.58 14.31
C ARG A 127 -9.14 -13.82 14.55
N LYS A 128 -9.28 -14.24 15.80
CA LYS A 128 -10.04 -15.43 16.22
C LYS A 128 -11.56 -15.20 16.09
N ARG A 129 -12.00 -13.95 15.90
CA ARG A 129 -13.38 -13.60 15.54
C ARG A 129 -13.59 -13.92 14.05
N ARG A 130 -13.91 -15.18 13.74
CA ARG A 130 -14.10 -15.70 12.38
C ARG A 130 -15.00 -14.77 11.54
N PHE A 131 -14.42 -14.11 10.54
CA PHE A 131 -15.11 -13.29 9.53
C PHE A 131 -15.93 -14.10 8.50
N PHE A 132 -15.95 -15.43 8.63
CA PHE A 132 -16.64 -16.31 7.70
C PHE A 132 -17.28 -17.47 8.46
N HIS A 133 -18.44 -17.22 9.06
CA HIS A 133 -19.46 -18.26 9.15
C HIS A 133 -20.48 -17.96 8.07
N LYS A 134 -20.69 -18.95 7.20
CA LYS A 134 -21.73 -18.97 6.18
C LYS A 134 -23.12 -18.89 6.81
#